data_AF-A0A1J8PV83-F1
#
_entry.id   AF-A0A1J8PV83-F1
#
_cell.length_a   1.000
_cell.length_b   1.000
_cell.length_c   1.000
_cell.angle_alpha   90.00
_cell.angle_beta   90.00
_cell.angle_gamma   90.00
#
_symmetry.space_group_name_H-M   'P 1'
#
loop_
_entity.id
_entity.type
_entity.pdbx_description
1 polymer ?
#
loop_
_entity_poly.entity_id
_entity_poly.type
_entity_poly.pdbx_seq_one_letter_code
_entity_poly.pdbx_strand_id
1 'polypeptide(L)' 'MTVISNDPSQWPVINSDRMFSYIIVASSTAVIYDWGE' A
#
# COMPACT_ATOMS: atom_id res chain seq x y z
N MET A 1 6.20 -7.25 18.27
CA MET A 1 6.92 -5.96 18.36
C MET A 1 6.84 -5.31 17.00
N THR A 2 6.09 -4.22 16.87
CA THR A 2 6.11 -3.41 15.65
C THR A 2 7.37 -2.53 15.68
N VAL A 3 8.21 -2.62 14.66
CA VAL A 3 9.37 -1.74 14.50
C VAL A 3 8.90 -0.50 13.76
N ILE A 4 8.92 0.65 14.42
CA ILE A 4 8.58 1.94 13.83
C ILE A 4 9.89 2.68 13.57
N SER A 5 10.20 2.91 12.30
CA SER A 5 11.30 3.80 11.93
C SER A 5 10.81 5.23 11.84
N ASN A 6 11.57 6.15 12.44
CA ASN A 6 11.33 7.59 12.36
C ASN A 6 12.48 8.32 11.64
N ASP A 7 13.33 7.58 10.94
CA ASP A 7 14.44 8.15 10.20
C ASP A 7 13.95 8.91 8.95
N PRO A 8 14.30 10.21 8.77
CA PRO A 8 13.84 11.00 7.64
C PRO A 8 14.32 10.50 6.26
N SER A 9 15.45 9.79 6.19
CA SER A 9 15.93 9.25 4.92
C SER A 9 15.03 8.15 4.37
N GLN A 10 14.22 7.52 5.22
CA GLN A 10 13.27 6.48 4.84
C GLN A 10 11.89 7.02 4.47
N TRP A 11 11.59 8.30 4.70
CA TRP A 11 10.28 8.88 4.38
C TRP A 11 9.87 8.73 2.91
N PRO A 12 10.76 8.89 1.91
CA PRO A 12 10.38 8.66 0.51
C PRO A 12 9.88 7.23 0.29
N VAL A 13 10.56 6.24 0.87
CA VAL A 13 10.20 4.82 0.77
C VAL A 13 8.85 4.58 1.45
N ILE A 14 8.69 5.03 2.70
CA ILE A 14 7.44 4.89 3.45
C ILE A 14 6.26 5.53 2.70
N ASN A 15 6.47 6.69 2.07
CA ASN A 15 5.42 7.35 1.32
C ASN A 15 5.06 6.60 0.02
N SER A 16 6.06 6.05 -0.68
CA SER A 16 5.85 5.16 -1.83
C SER A 16 5.07 3.91 -1.44
N ASP A 17 5.48 3.22 -0.38
CA ASP A 17 4.78 2.02 0.13
C ASP A 17 3.32 2.33 0.49
N ARG A 18 3.08 3.49 1.14
CA ARG A 18 1.72 3.92 1.47
C ARG A 18 0.88 4.15 0.22
N MET A 19 1.42 4.80 -0.82
CA MET A 19 0.72 4.99 -2.08
C MET A 19 0.42 3.65 -2.78
N PHE A 20 1.43 2.78 -2.90
CA PHE A 20 1.26 1.46 -3.52
C PHE A 20 0.24 0.61 -2.79
N SER A 21 0.18 0.68 -1.46
CA SER A 21 -0.81 -0.06 -0.67
C SER A 21 -2.24 0.29 -1.06
N TYR A 22 -2.54 1.58 -1.27
CA TYR A 22 -3.87 2.00 -1.75
C TYR A 22 -4.17 1.46 -3.15
N ILE A 23 -3.18 1.50 -4.06
CA ILE A 23 -3.32 0.97 -5.41
C ILE A 23 -3.61 -0.53 -5.36
N ILE A 24 -2.86 -1.29 -4.57
CA ILE A 24 -3.05 -2.74 -4.42
C ILE A 24 -4.48 -3.04 -3.96
N VAL A 25 -4.95 -2.38 -2.90
CA VAL A 25 -6.31 -2.59 -2.38
C VAL A 25 -7.37 -2.24 -3.43
N ALA A 26 -7.24 -1.11 -4.12
CA ALA A 26 -8.18 -0.71 -5.17
C ALA A 26 -8.17 -1.71 -6.35
N SER A 27 -7.00 -2.16 -6.78
CA SER A 27 -6.82 -3.12 -7.87
C SER A 27 -7.41 -4.47 -7.51
N SER A 28 -7.11 -4.98 -6.31
CA SER A 28 -7.68 -6.24 -5.81
C SER A 28 -9.20 -6.17 -5.69
N THR A 29 -9.74 -5.04 -5.25
CA THR A 29 -11.19 -4.82 -5.19
C THR A 29 -11.79 -4.88 -6.59
N ALA A 30 -11.20 -4.16 -7.55
CA ALA A 30 -11.66 -4.18 -8.95
C ALA A 30 -11.64 -5.60 -9.55
N VAL A 31 -10.57 -6.37 -9.33
CA VAL A 31 -10.47 -7.76 -9.80
C VAL A 31 -11.54 -8.66 -9.18
N ILE A 32 -11.79 -8.56 -7.88
CA ILE A 32 -12.82 -9.38 -7.21
C ILE A 32 -14.22 -9.06 -7.75
N TYR A 33 -14.53 -7.78 -8.00
CA TYR A 33 -15.82 -7.38 -8.56
C TYR A 33 -15.96 -7.72 -10.04
N ASP A 34 -14.89 -7.64 -10.83
CA ASP A 34 -14.87 -8.05 -12.25
C ASP A 34 -15.06 -9.56 -12.40
N TRP A 35 -14.48 -10.36 -11.51
CA TRP A 35 -14.59 -11.83 -11.53
C TRP A 35 -15.83 -12.37 -10.80
N GLY A 36 -16.53 -11.51 -10.07
CA GLY A 36 -17.75 -11.84 -9.34
C GLY A 36 -19.03 -11.77 -10.20
N GLU A 37 -18.89 -11.43 -11.48
CA GLU A 37 -19.95 -11.52 -12.51
C GLU A 37 -20.04 -12.92 -13.13
#